data_AF-A0A9D2Z187-F1
#
_entry.id   AF-A0A9D2Z187-F1
#
_cell.length_a   1.000
_cell.length_b   1.000
_cell.length_c   1.000
_cell.angle_alpha   90.00
_cell.angle_beta   90.00
_cell.angle_gamma   90.00
#
_symmetry.space_group_name_H-M   'P 1'
#
loop_
_entity.id
_entity.type
_entity.pdbx_description
1 polymer ?
#
loop_
_entity_poly.entity_id
_entity_poly.type
_entity_poly.pdbx_seq_one_letter_code
_entity_poly.pdbx_strand_id
1 'polypeptide(L)'
;MKVLPLSDDTPPLIEDSQTVLDDYIDAVDYRRGPLTPDQHQADPEHKSSTYMLTNTVPLVTDFLDSSWNPYLNLIRQRLNNFCHSKSFIVTGVTFSGAAIKRDNRDRLVIPKHLWLAYCCPLYDRNSP
;
A
#
# COMPACT_ATOMS: atom_id res chain seq x y z
N MET A 1 1.68 -22.85 -12.07
CA MET A 1 1.17 -21.51 -12.40
C MET A 1 0.33 -21.61 -13.67
N LYS A 2 -0.92 -21.17 -13.64
CA LYS A 2 -1.78 -21.11 -14.83
C LYS A 2 -1.54 -19.75 -15.47
N VAL A 3 -1.11 -19.72 -16.73
CA VAL A 3 -0.87 -18.47 -17.46
C VAL A 3 -2.21 -17.83 -17.79
N LEU A 4 -2.38 -16.56 -17.43
CA LEU A 4 -3.61 -15.80 -17.67
C LEU A 4 -3.59 -15.22 -19.10
N PRO A 5 -4.65 -15.42 -19.90
CA PRO A 5 -4.81 -14.71 -21.16
C PRO A 5 -5.15 -13.24 -20.89
N LEU A 6 -4.49 -12.31 -21.59
CA LEU A 6 -4.91 -10.91 -21.64
C LEU A 6 -6.10 -10.78 -22.60
N SER A 7 -7.32 -10.82 -22.06
CA SER A 7 -8.53 -10.30 -22.72
C SER A 7 -9.04 -9.08 -21.97
N ASP A 8 -9.78 -8.22 -22.67
CA ASP A 8 -10.36 -6.97 -22.16
C ASP A 8 -11.43 -7.19 -21.07
N ASP A 9 -11.96 -8.41 -20.99
CA ASP A 9 -12.72 -8.88 -19.83
C ASP A 9 -11.74 -9.20 -18.69
N THR A 10 -11.79 -8.44 -17.60
CA THR A 10 -11.07 -8.77 -16.35
C THR A 10 -11.34 -10.25 -16.05
N PRO A 11 -10.33 -11.15 -16.13
CA PRO A 11 -10.60 -12.57 -15.98
C PRO A 11 -11.25 -12.79 -14.61
N PRO A 12 -12.33 -13.59 -14.51
CA PRO A 12 -13.00 -13.90 -13.24
C PRO A 12 -12.02 -14.29 -12.11
N LEU A 13 -10.90 -14.89 -12.50
CA LEU A 13 -9.77 -15.28 -11.63
C LEU A 13 -9.09 -14.13 -10.87
N ILE A 14 -9.01 -12.92 -11.44
CA ILE A 14 -8.39 -11.77 -10.76
C ILE A 14 -9.33 -11.25 -9.69
N GLU A 15 -10.60 -11.07 -10.04
CA GLU A 15 -11.61 -10.58 -9.12
C GLU A 15 -11.81 -11.55 -7.95
N ASP A 16 -11.75 -12.87 -8.19
CA ASP A 16 -11.87 -13.88 -7.13
C ASP A 16 -10.68 -13.91 -6.15
N SER A 17 -9.51 -13.38 -6.52
CA SER A 17 -8.28 -13.48 -5.72
C SER A 17 -7.73 -12.14 -5.22
N GLN A 18 -8.14 -11.04 -5.85
CA GLN A 18 -7.60 -9.71 -5.60
C GLN A 18 -8.68 -8.64 -5.73
N THR A 19 -8.38 -7.48 -5.17
CA THR A 19 -9.18 -6.27 -5.31
C THR A 19 -9.09 -5.72 -6.72
N VAL A 20 -10.23 -5.32 -7.28
CA VAL A 20 -10.34 -4.57 -8.54
C VAL A 20 -10.78 -3.13 -8.28
N LEU A 21 -10.69 -2.25 -9.28
CA LEU A 21 -11.07 -0.85 -9.11
C LEU A 21 -12.54 -0.68 -8.72
N ASP A 22 -13.40 -1.54 -9.25
CA ASP A 22 -14.85 -1.51 -8.98
C ASP A 22 -15.19 -1.76 -7.50
N ASP A 23 -14.32 -2.45 -6.76
CA ASP A 23 -14.51 -2.69 -5.33
C ASP A 23 -14.45 -1.39 -4.51
N TYR A 24 -13.86 -0.31 -5.05
CA TYR A 24 -13.78 1.02 -4.41
C TYR A 24 -14.94 1.95 -4.76
N ILE A 25 -15.85 1.59 -5.68
CA ILE A 25 -16.95 2.47 -6.10
C ILE A 25 -17.89 2.79 -4.94
N ASP A 26 -18.22 1.78 -4.12
CA ASP A 26 -19.13 1.92 -2.97
C ASP A 26 -18.42 2.35 -1.68
N ALA A 27 -17.09 2.55 -1.74
CA ALA A 27 -16.24 2.84 -0.60
C ALA A 27 -16.13 4.36 -0.35
N VAL A 28 -17.27 5.06 -0.20
CA VAL A 28 -17.36 6.54 -0.21
C VAL A 28 -16.41 7.23 0.79
N ASP A 29 -16.26 6.68 1.99
CA ASP A 29 -15.42 7.25 3.05
C ASP A 29 -13.93 6.84 2.95
N TYR A 30 -13.60 5.96 2.01
CA TYR A 30 -12.29 5.32 1.90
C TYR A 30 -11.57 5.71 0.61
N ARG A 31 -10.29 5.99 0.76
CA ARG A 31 -9.36 6.19 -0.34
C ARG A 31 -8.44 4.99 -0.49
N ARG A 32 -7.88 4.84 -1.69
CA ARG A 32 -6.74 3.97 -1.97
C ARG A 32 -5.51 4.49 -1.24
N GLY A 33 -5.14 3.82 -0.15
CA GLY A 33 -3.95 4.10 0.64
C GLY A 33 -2.80 3.17 0.25
N PRO A 34 -1.70 3.68 -0.35
CA PRO A 34 -0.56 2.85 -0.67
C PRO A 34 0.16 2.42 0.60
N LEU A 35 0.51 1.12 0.69
CA LEU A 35 1.36 0.60 1.76
C LEU A 35 2.81 1.04 1.57
N THR A 36 3.31 0.94 0.34
CA THR A 36 4.65 1.42 -0.02
C THR A 36 4.55 2.50 -1.10
N PRO A 37 4.94 3.76 -0.84
CA PRO A 37 4.81 4.85 -1.80
C PRO A 37 5.93 4.84 -2.85
N ASP A 38 5.65 5.42 -4.01
CA ASP A 38 6.62 5.67 -5.09
C ASP A 38 7.82 6.51 -4.61
N GLN A 39 7.58 7.41 -3.66
CA GLN A 39 8.60 8.26 -3.05
C GLN A 39 9.68 7.50 -2.27
N HIS A 40 9.45 6.23 -1.96
CA HIS A 40 10.43 5.34 -1.33
C HIS A 40 11.19 4.47 -2.34
N GLN A 41 10.85 4.57 -3.64
CA GLN A 41 11.47 3.80 -4.72
C GLN A 41 12.46 4.67 -5.51
N ALA A 42 13.60 4.08 -5.91
CA ALA A 42 14.60 4.77 -6.72
C ALA A 42 14.28 4.68 -8.22
N ASP A 43 14.02 3.46 -8.71
CA ASP A 43 13.89 3.18 -10.13
C ASP A 43 12.46 3.45 -10.66
N PRO A 44 12.32 3.97 -11.90
CA PRO A 44 11.01 4.27 -12.49
C PRO A 44 10.07 3.05 -12.57
N GLU A 45 10.60 1.86 -12.89
CA GLU A 45 9.80 0.63 -12.94
C GLU A 45 9.26 0.27 -11.55
N HIS A 46 10.09 0.38 -10.51
CA HIS A 46 9.67 0.16 -9.13
C HIS A 46 8.62 1.17 -8.68
N LYS A 47 8.75 2.45 -9.06
CA LYS A 47 7.73 3.48 -8.82
C LYS A 47 6.40 3.14 -9.51
N SER A 48 6.43 2.68 -10.76
CA SER A 48 5.21 2.31 -11.47
C SER A 48 4.47 1.15 -10.78
N SER A 49 5.23 0.19 -10.23
CA SER A 49 4.66 -0.97 -9.55
C SER A 49 3.91 -0.62 -8.26
N THR A 50 4.23 0.52 -7.61
CA THR A 50 3.56 0.91 -6.36
C THR A 50 2.11 1.31 -6.56
N TYR A 51 1.68 1.61 -7.79
CA TYR A 51 0.30 1.97 -8.11
C TYR A 51 -0.62 0.76 -8.32
N MET A 52 -0.09 -0.47 -8.24
CA MET A 52 -0.93 -1.67 -8.29
C MET A 52 -1.79 -1.82 -7.03
N LEU A 53 -3.00 -2.37 -7.20
CA LEU A 53 -3.96 -2.56 -6.09
C LEU A 53 -3.45 -3.56 -5.04
N THR A 54 -2.54 -4.46 -5.40
CA THR A 54 -1.87 -5.38 -4.47
C THR A 54 -1.01 -4.67 -3.43
N ASN A 55 -0.64 -3.41 -3.65
CA ASN A 55 0.09 -2.55 -2.72
C ASN A 55 -0.82 -1.51 -2.06
N THR A 56 -2.14 -1.64 -2.18
CA THR A 56 -3.12 -0.64 -1.73
C THR A 56 -4.10 -1.25 -0.74
N VAL A 57 -4.48 -0.46 0.27
CA VAL A 57 -5.55 -0.81 1.22
C VAL A 57 -6.56 0.33 1.33
N PRO A 58 -7.83 0.05 1.68
CA PRO A 58 -8.81 1.11 1.93
C PRO A 58 -8.46 1.84 3.24
N LEU A 59 -8.25 3.15 3.17
CA LEU A 59 -8.01 4.00 4.35
C LEU A 59 -8.99 5.15 4.38
N VAL A 60 -9.49 5.48 5.57
CA VAL A 60 -10.28 6.69 5.79
C VAL A 60 -9.48 7.90 5.33
N THR A 61 -10.09 8.79 4.55
CA THR A 61 -9.42 9.94 3.93
C THR A 61 -8.62 10.76 4.92
N ASP A 62 -9.25 11.11 6.05
CA ASP A 62 -8.60 11.90 7.11
C ASP A 62 -7.37 11.20 7.68
N PHE A 63 -7.41 9.89 7.91
CA PHE A 63 -6.26 9.13 8.40
C PHE A 63 -5.13 9.07 7.36
N LEU A 64 -5.47 8.84 6.08
CA LEU A 64 -4.51 8.82 4.99
C LEU A 64 -3.77 10.15 4.89
N ASP A 65 -4.50 11.27 4.87
CA ASP A 65 -3.94 12.58 4.60
C ASP A 65 -3.27 13.21 5.84
N SER A 66 -3.83 13.02 7.05
CA SER A 66 -3.29 13.63 8.28
C SER A 66 -2.24 12.80 9.02
N SER A 67 -2.25 11.47 8.85
CA SER A 67 -1.42 10.56 9.66
C SER A 67 -0.49 9.72 8.79
N TRP A 68 -1.02 8.96 7.83
CA TRP A 68 -0.22 8.00 7.07
C TRP A 68 0.75 8.67 6.09
N ASN A 69 0.28 9.60 5.26
CA ASN A 69 1.13 10.32 4.29
C ASN A 69 2.25 11.13 5.00
N PRO A 70 1.97 11.90 6.07
CA PRO A 70 3.02 12.56 6.84
C PRO A 70 4.02 11.59 7.46
N TYR A 71 3.55 10.44 7.98
CA TYR A 71 4.43 9.41 8.53
C TYR A 71 5.37 8.82 7.46
N LEU A 72 4.85 8.47 6.27
CA LEU A 72 5.68 8.00 5.16
C LEU A 72 6.72 9.05 4.71
N ASN A 73 6.35 10.33 4.69
CA ASN A 73 7.28 11.41 4.36
C ASN A 73 8.36 11.59 5.44
N LEU A 74 8.03 11.44 6.73
CA LEU A 74 9.00 11.45 7.82
C LEU A 74 10.02 10.32 7.66
N ILE A 75 9.57 9.10 7.37
CA ILE A 75 10.45 7.95 7.12
C ILE A 75 11.36 8.22 5.91
N ARG A 76 10.83 8.78 4.83
CA ARG A 76 11.61 9.16 3.64
C ARG A 76 12.73 10.15 4.00
N GLN A 77 12.40 11.22 4.73
CA GLN A 77 13.39 12.22 5.15
C GLN A 77 14.46 11.59 6.03
N ARG A 78 14.06 10.75 6.99
CA ARG A 78 14.99 10.05 7.88
C ARG A 78 15.96 9.16 7.10
N LEU A 79 15.45 8.36 6.17
CA LEU A 79 16.28 7.49 5.35
C LEU A 79 17.21 8.30 4.44
N ASN A 80 16.73 9.37 3.81
CA ASN A 80 17.56 10.20 2.95
C ASN A 80 18.69 10.93 3.70
N ASN A 81 18.44 11.34 4.94
CA ASN A 81 19.41 12.13 5.71
C ASN A 81 20.41 11.24 6.46
N PHE A 82 19.99 10.07 6.93
CA PHE A 82 20.78 9.27 7.87
C PHE A 82 21.14 7.88 7.36
N CYS A 83 20.61 7.42 6.22
CA CYS A 83 21.01 6.13 5.63
C CYS A 83 22.06 6.34 4.53
N HIS A 84 23.25 5.80 4.73
CA HIS A 84 24.38 5.88 3.79
C HIS A 84 24.49 4.67 2.86
N SER A 85 23.58 3.71 2.98
CA SER A 85 23.50 2.52 2.13
C SER A 85 22.09 2.32 1.58
N LYS A 86 21.87 1.20 0.89
CA LYS A 86 20.52 0.76 0.55
C LYS A 86 19.72 0.50 1.83
N SER A 87 18.54 1.10 1.91
CA SER A 87 17.55 0.83 2.95
C SER A 87 16.57 -0.25 2.49
N PHE A 88 15.98 -0.94 3.47
CA PHE A 88 14.94 -1.94 3.26
C PHE A 88 13.72 -1.52 4.06
N ILE A 89 12.54 -1.59 3.47
CA ILE A 89 11.28 -1.19 4.10
C ILE A 89 10.30 -2.34 3.96
N VAL A 90 9.61 -2.66 5.05
CA VAL A 90 8.51 -3.61 5.09
C VAL A 90 7.31 -2.90 5.68
N THR A 91 6.20 -2.95 4.98
CA THR A 91 4.92 -2.37 5.41
C THR A 91 3.90 -3.47 5.49
N GLY A 92 2.93 -3.29 6.38
CA GLY A 92 1.88 -4.26 6.56
C GLY A 92 0.70 -3.70 7.31
N VAL A 93 -0.35 -4.52 7.36
CA VAL A 93 -1.59 -4.18 8.03
C VAL A 93 -2.06 -5.32 8.91
N THR A 94 -2.89 -4.99 9.88
CA THR A 94 -3.69 -5.96 10.64
C THR A 94 -5.16 -5.71 10.36
N PHE A 95 -6.01 -6.72 10.47
CA PHE A 95 -7.43 -6.60 10.15
C PHE A 95 -8.30 -6.71 11.41
N SER A 96 -9.42 -5.99 11.44
CA SER A 96 -10.44 -6.08 12.49
C SER A 96 -11.55 -7.07 12.16
N GLY A 97 -11.60 -7.55 10.91
CA GLY A 97 -12.68 -8.40 10.38
C GLY A 97 -13.80 -7.62 9.67
N ALA A 98 -13.76 -6.28 9.67
CA ALA A 98 -14.70 -5.46 8.90
C ALA A 98 -14.31 -5.43 7.41
N ALA A 99 -15.30 -5.46 6.53
CA ALA A 99 -15.10 -5.35 5.09
C ALA A 99 -16.21 -4.54 4.42
N ILE A 100 -15.85 -3.85 3.33
CA ILE A 100 -16.81 -3.18 2.44
C ILE A 100 -17.35 -4.22 1.46
N LYS A 101 -18.66 -4.22 1.30
CA LYS A 101 -19.37 -5.15 0.43
C LYS A 101 -19.62 -4.54 -0.93
N ARG A 102 -19.47 -5.37 -1.96
CA ARG A 102 -19.97 -5.13 -3.31
C ARG A 102 -20.64 -6.42 -3.78
N ASP A 103 -21.82 -6.29 -4.42
CA ASP A 103 -22.65 -7.43 -4.84
C ASP A 103 -22.91 -8.46 -3.71
N ASN A 104 -23.10 -7.95 -2.49
CA ASN A 104 -23.31 -8.72 -1.26
C ASN A 104 -22.17 -9.68 -0.88
N ARG A 105 -20.96 -9.46 -1.42
CA ARG A 105 -19.72 -10.18 -1.06
C ARG A 105 -18.77 -9.24 -0.33
N ASP A 106 -18.02 -9.77 0.62
CA ASP A 106 -16.94 -9.01 1.28
C ASP A 106 -15.77 -8.87 0.30
N ARG A 107 -15.44 -7.63 -0.09
CA ARG A 107 -14.43 -7.34 -1.12
C ARG A 107 -13.23 -6.58 -0.57
N LEU A 108 -13.47 -5.47 0.13
CA LEU A 108 -12.39 -4.64 0.70
C LEU A 108 -12.30 -4.84 2.20
N VAL A 109 -11.31 -5.61 2.65
CA VAL A 109 -11.06 -5.77 4.08
C VAL A 109 -10.43 -4.49 4.64
N ILE A 110 -11.04 -3.93 5.69
CA ILE A 110 -10.62 -2.67 6.29
C ILE A 110 -9.49 -2.94 7.30
N PRO A 111 -8.32 -2.29 7.13
CA PRO A 111 -7.24 -2.37 8.10
C PRO A 111 -7.65 -1.82 9.48
N LYS A 112 -7.24 -2.50 10.54
CA LYS A 112 -7.31 -2.03 11.92
C LYS A 112 -6.07 -1.21 12.31
N HIS A 113 -4.89 -1.69 11.94
CA HIS A 113 -3.63 -0.98 12.15
C HIS A 113 -2.73 -1.11 10.93
N LEU A 114 -1.95 -0.07 10.68
CA LEU A 114 -0.88 -0.04 9.70
C LEU A 114 0.45 0.02 10.44
N TRP A 115 1.47 -0.61 9.88
CA TRP A 115 2.81 -0.57 10.42
C TRP A 115 3.85 -0.52 9.31
N LEU A 116 5.00 0.05 9.64
CA LEU A 116 6.17 0.12 8.80
C LEU A 116 7.40 -0.19 9.65
N ALA A 117 8.24 -1.09 9.15
CA ALA A 117 9.57 -1.34 9.66
C ALA A 117 10.58 -1.01 8.57
N TYR A 118 11.72 -0.43 8.93
CA TYR A 118 12.80 -0.19 7.99
C TYR A 118 14.15 -0.59 8.60
N CYS A 119 15.10 -0.93 7.73
CA CYS A 119 16.47 -1.26 8.10
C CYS A 119 17.43 -0.50 7.18
N CYS A 120 18.47 0.08 7.77
CA CYS A 120 19.59 0.65 7.05
C CYS A 120 20.89 0.08 7.65
N PRO A 121 21.64 -0.77 6.91
CA PRO A 121 22.86 -1.37 7.43
C PRO A 121 23.96 -0.37 7.79
N LEU A 122 24.11 0.71 7.02
CA LEU A 122 25.07 1.78 7.27
C LEU A 122 24.32 3.09 7.46
N TYR A 123 24.18 3.52 8.71
CA TYR A 123 23.47 4.73 9.09
C TYR A 123 24.34 5.67 9.94
N ASP A 124 24.00 6.96 9.93
CA ASP A 124 24.60 7.95 10.81
C ASP A 124 24.23 7.64 12.27
N ARG A 125 25.23 7.38 13.11
CA ARG A 125 25.03 7.03 14.53
C ARG A 125 24.51 8.19 15.37
N ASN A 126 24.54 9.42 14.84
CA ASN A 126 23.93 10.59 15.45
C ASN A 126 22.45 10.76 15.06
N SER A 127 21.86 9.81 14.31
CA SER A 127 20.44 9.86 13.96
C SER A 127 19.56 9.89 15.22
N PRO A 128 18.55 10.77 15.29
CA PRO A 128 17.69 10.96 16.47
C PRO A 128 16.74 9.80 16.76
#